data_AF-A0A9D6EUK0-F1
#
_entry.id   AF-A0A9D6EUK0-F1
#
_cell.length_a   1.000
_cell.length_b   1.000
_cell.length_c   1.000
_cell.angle_alpha   90.00
_cell.angle_beta   90.00
_cell.angle_gamma   90.00
#
_symmetry.space_group_name_H-M   'P 1'
#
loop_
_entity.id
_entity.type
_entity.pdbx_description
1 polymer ?
#
loop_
_entity_poly.entity_id
_entity_poly.type
_entity_poly.pdbx_seq_one_letter_code
_entity_poly.pdbx_strand_id
1 'polypeptide(L)'
;MKKKGNKKEVMLHRNILILFLLLLGVVILLSAIQKIQTWQSRGASISQTSSSRVSKSKLGVFITDATEGARKIVEAGPRVIKVLNPNGNPGLQDIIRQYKTAYPDGIVVVRFWVPQAVQYDEGFVPEEAAEDFWSRFLLPGVSSLPVDVRSKIDYLNGTNYIENFSWNTLETPSHQEWFSRFWVKLSDLIAENGFKPNVGEFYVAGLDANHIDGIVTMLEKAKSDSGIWSYHGYTVKYTTNPAIEKDFSLHYRQFYDYIQTKYPDLSSLKMLLSEGGVDCEGRKTDGWNGSDPPEGDRLHDYCTAKDDTEAGGRKLSRGNKEDFIYWLKWYDSELQKDSYILGITLYAIGLSRGDSGELEPIAEWLAQYLKDQGSSTSDGDLTPTKKPACIPNWCVIEDSPCCFDPMCIFLGSFGYNADRCSR
;
A
#
# COMPACT_ATOMS: atom_id res chain seq x y z
N MET A 1 -16.05 10.51 -93.63
CA MET A 1 -15.38 11.68 -93.01
C MET A 1 -14.32 11.19 -92.02
N LYS A 2 -13.01 11.29 -92.33
CA LYS A 2 -11.93 11.00 -91.37
C LYS A 2 -11.54 12.30 -90.66
N LYS A 3 -11.88 12.44 -89.38
CA LYS A 3 -11.41 13.56 -88.54
C LYS A 3 -9.89 13.49 -88.42
N LYS A 4 -9.16 14.42 -89.05
CA LYS A 4 -7.74 14.66 -88.77
C LYS A 4 -7.63 15.19 -87.34
N GLY A 5 -7.30 14.33 -86.39
CA GLY A 5 -7.04 14.71 -85.00
C GLY A 5 -5.89 15.71 -84.90
N ASN A 6 -6.08 16.73 -84.06
CA ASN A 6 -5.16 17.84 -83.87
C ASN A 6 -3.91 17.36 -83.10
N LYS A 7 -2.81 17.12 -83.81
CA LYS A 7 -1.53 16.64 -83.22
C LYS A 7 -1.02 17.51 -82.06
N LYS A 8 -1.41 18.79 -81.99
CA LYS A 8 -1.02 19.70 -80.90
C LYS A 8 -1.69 19.34 -79.57
N GLU A 9 -2.97 18.92 -79.60
CA GLU A 9 -3.67 18.48 -78.38
C GLU A 9 -3.05 17.21 -77.81
N VAL A 10 -2.68 16.26 -78.67
CA VAL A 10 -2.02 15.01 -78.25
C VAL A 10 -0.68 15.28 -77.57
N MET A 11 0.12 16.23 -78.10
CA MET A 11 1.38 16.62 -77.46
C MET A 11 1.17 17.32 -76.11
N LEU A 12 0.14 18.17 -75.98
CA LEU A 12 -0.17 18.86 -74.72
C LEU A 12 -0.58 17.86 -73.63
N HIS A 13 -1.47 16.92 -73.94
CA HIS A 13 -1.89 15.88 -72.98
C HIS A 13 -0.73 14.99 -72.55
N ARG A 14 0.18 14.65 -73.47
CA ARG A 14 1.38 13.87 -73.15
C ARG A 14 2.29 14.62 -72.17
N ASN A 15 2.50 15.92 -72.38
CA ASN A 15 3.37 16.70 -71.51
C ASN A 15 2.75 16.91 -70.11
N ILE A 16 1.43 17.09 -70.02
CA ILE A 16 0.72 17.17 -68.74
C ILE A 16 0.82 15.85 -67.97
N LEU A 17 0.66 14.71 -68.66
CA LEU A 17 0.79 13.39 -68.04
C LEU A 17 2.21 13.13 -67.51
N ILE A 18 3.25 13.51 -68.27
CA ILE A 18 4.64 13.39 -67.83
C ILE A 18 4.89 14.24 -66.58
N LEU A 19 4.39 15.49 -66.55
CA LEU A 19 4.54 16.37 -65.39
C LEU A 19 3.84 15.80 -64.15
N PHE A 20 2.64 15.24 -64.32
CA PHE A 20 1.90 14.60 -63.24
C PHE A 20 2.64 13.39 -62.66
N LEU A 21 3.20 12.53 -63.52
CA LEU A 21 3.97 11.36 -63.08
C LEU A 21 5.25 11.75 -62.32
N LEU A 22 5.92 12.82 -62.75
CA LEU A 22 7.10 13.34 -62.04
C LEU A 22 6.75 13.85 -60.64
N LEU A 23 5.65 14.60 -60.51
CA LEU A 23 5.16 15.09 -59.21
C LEU A 23 4.77 13.93 -58.28
N LEU A 24 4.10 12.91 -58.82
CA LEU A 24 3.75 11.71 -58.05
C LEU A 24 5.00 10.97 -57.55
N GLY A 25 6.04 10.87 -58.38
CA GLY A 25 7.32 10.28 -58.00
C GLY A 25 8.00 11.00 -56.82
N VAL A 26 7.95 12.34 -56.81
CA VAL A 26 8.51 13.15 -55.70
C VAL A 26 7.77 12.89 -54.38
N VAL A 27 6.44 12.78 -54.40
CA VAL A 27 5.64 12.50 -53.19
C VAL A 27 5.95 11.12 -52.62
N ILE A 28 6.09 10.10 -53.48
CA ILE A 28 6.45 8.75 -53.05
C ILE A 28 7.86 8.72 -52.44
N LEU A 29 8.82 9.42 -53.05
CA LEU A 29 10.19 9.50 -52.55
C LEU A 29 10.25 10.19 -51.18
N LEU A 30 9.53 11.30 -50.99
CA LEU A 30 9.45 12.00 -49.70
C LEU A 30 8.82 11.13 -48.61
N SER A 31 7.77 10.37 -48.93
CA SER A 31 7.15 9.41 -48.00
C SER A 31 8.11 8.29 -47.59
N ALA A 32 8.93 7.79 -48.53
CA ALA A 32 9.94 6.78 -48.24
C ALA A 32 11.05 7.33 -47.33
N ILE A 33 11.52 8.57 -47.56
CA ILE A 33 12.52 9.24 -46.71
C ILE A 33 11.99 9.42 -45.27
N GLN A 34 10.72 9.82 -45.11
CA GLN A 34 10.07 9.95 -43.80
C GLN A 34 9.97 8.60 -43.04
N LYS A 35 9.70 7.51 -43.76
CA LYS A 35 9.69 6.15 -43.19
C LYS A 35 11.09 5.68 -42.75
N ILE A 36 12.14 6.06 -43.48
CA ILE A 36 13.52 5.71 -43.11
C ILE A 36 13.97 6.50 -41.87
N GLN A 37 13.63 7.79 -41.79
CA GLN A 37 13.94 8.62 -40.61
C GLN A 37 13.21 8.14 -39.35
N THR A 38 11.94 7.73 -39.46
CA THR A 38 11.18 7.13 -38.35
C THR A 38 11.67 5.72 -37.96
N TRP A 39 12.32 5.01 -38.88
CA TRP A 39 12.94 3.72 -38.58
C TRP A 39 14.32 3.88 -37.90
N GLN A 40 15.11 4.87 -38.32
CA GLN A 40 16.40 5.19 -37.69
C GLN A 40 16.25 5.79 -36.28
N SER A 41 15.19 6.55 -36.00
CA SER A 41 14.88 7.00 -34.63
C SER A 41 14.38 5.87 -33.71
N ARG A 42 14.01 4.70 -34.26
CA ARG A 42 13.70 3.48 -33.49
C ARG A 42 14.94 2.60 -33.23
N GLY A 43 16.07 2.84 -33.90
CA GLY A 43 17.30 2.06 -33.76
C GLY A 43 18.35 2.65 -32.83
N ALA A 44 18.13 3.86 -32.29
CA ALA A 44 19.06 4.52 -31.38
C ALA A 44 18.62 4.35 -29.92
N SER A 45 19.48 3.68 -29.14
CA SER A 45 19.43 3.46 -27.69
C SER A 45 18.27 2.63 -27.11
N ILE A 46 18.35 1.31 -27.28
CA ILE A 46 18.05 0.43 -26.13
C ILE A 46 19.29 0.54 -25.22
N SER A 47 19.40 1.68 -24.52
CA SER A 47 20.12 1.67 -23.26
C SER A 47 19.39 0.63 -22.43
N GLN A 48 20.09 -0.39 -21.93
CA GLN A 48 19.58 -1.20 -20.84
C GLN A 48 19.26 -0.20 -19.73
N THR A 49 18.02 0.27 -19.68
CA THR A 49 17.49 0.99 -18.52
C THR A 49 17.64 0.00 -17.40
N SER A 50 18.67 0.19 -16.57
CA SER A 50 18.79 -0.50 -15.30
C SER A 50 17.44 -0.32 -14.63
N SER A 51 16.68 -1.41 -14.47
CA SER A 51 15.39 -1.37 -13.80
C SER A 51 15.58 -0.62 -12.49
N SER A 52 14.81 0.44 -12.28
CA SER A 52 14.91 1.20 -11.04
C SER A 52 14.63 0.26 -9.87
N ARG A 53 15.45 0.35 -8.83
CA ARG A 53 15.23 -0.48 -7.64
C ARG A 53 14.05 0.08 -6.86
N VAL A 54 13.17 -0.79 -6.37
CA VAL A 54 12.12 -0.40 -5.42
C VAL A 54 12.74 0.21 -4.16
N SER A 55 12.00 1.14 -3.55
CA SER A 55 12.36 1.77 -2.29
C SER A 55 12.61 0.73 -1.19
N LYS A 56 13.59 1.01 -0.32
CA LYS A 56 13.80 0.21 0.90
C LYS A 56 12.72 0.45 1.95
N SER A 57 12.03 1.59 1.87
CA SER A 57 10.87 1.92 2.71
C SER A 57 9.79 0.83 2.60
N LYS A 58 9.09 0.62 3.71
CA LYS A 58 7.87 -0.18 3.80
C LYS A 58 6.63 0.65 3.51
N LEU A 59 6.74 1.97 3.43
CA LEU A 59 5.63 2.82 3.04
C LEU A 59 5.29 2.62 1.55
N GLY A 60 3.99 2.57 1.30
CA GLY A 60 3.36 2.46 0.00
C GLY A 60 2.08 3.28 0.00
N VAL A 61 1.27 3.12 -1.05
CA VAL A 61 0.10 3.98 -1.26
C VAL A 61 -1.13 3.19 -1.67
N PHE A 62 -2.27 3.53 -1.07
CA PHE A 62 -3.59 3.12 -1.54
C PHE A 62 -4.11 4.20 -2.51
N ILE A 63 -4.28 3.83 -3.77
CA ILE A 63 -4.70 4.69 -4.87
C ILE A 63 -6.18 4.44 -5.20
N THR A 64 -6.99 5.50 -5.12
CA THR A 64 -8.41 5.50 -5.47
C THR A 64 -8.71 6.26 -6.77
N ASP A 65 -7.85 7.20 -7.15
CA ASP A 65 -7.87 7.87 -8.45
C ASP A 65 -6.46 8.22 -8.95
N ALA A 66 -6.32 8.43 -10.27
CA ALA A 66 -5.04 8.61 -10.94
C ALA A 66 -4.55 10.07 -10.96
N THR A 67 -4.47 10.67 -9.79
CA THR A 67 -4.08 12.07 -9.58
C THR A 67 -2.59 12.33 -9.86
N GLU A 68 -2.19 13.62 -9.87
CA GLU A 68 -0.77 14.00 -10.03
C GLU A 68 0.07 13.47 -8.86
N GLY A 69 -0.38 13.62 -7.62
CA GLY A 69 0.30 13.10 -6.44
C GLY A 69 0.45 11.57 -6.47
N ALA A 70 -0.59 10.86 -6.93
CA ALA A 70 -0.53 9.39 -7.06
C ALA A 70 0.58 8.97 -8.03
N ARG A 71 0.70 9.66 -9.17
CA ARG A 71 1.77 9.40 -10.16
C ARG A 71 3.14 9.69 -9.59
N LYS A 72 3.32 10.83 -8.89
CA LYS A 72 4.59 11.17 -8.25
C LYS A 72 5.06 10.12 -7.24
N ILE A 73 4.14 9.63 -6.40
CA ILE A 73 4.43 8.57 -5.43
C ILE A 73 4.80 7.28 -6.18
N VAL A 74 4.02 6.87 -7.17
CA VAL A 74 4.28 5.65 -7.96
C VAL A 74 5.63 5.71 -8.68
N GLU A 75 5.96 6.84 -9.29
CA GLU A 75 7.25 7.09 -9.95
C GLU A 75 8.43 7.02 -8.99
N ALA A 76 8.22 7.31 -7.70
CA ALA A 76 9.24 7.16 -6.65
C ALA A 76 9.54 5.71 -6.26
N GLY A 77 8.76 4.74 -6.78
CA GLY A 77 9.02 3.31 -6.60
C GLY A 77 8.76 2.80 -5.20
N PRO A 78 7.59 3.04 -4.58
CA PRO A 78 7.21 2.38 -3.33
C PRO A 78 7.32 0.86 -3.51
N ARG A 79 7.49 0.13 -2.41
CA ARG A 79 7.57 -1.33 -2.47
C ARG A 79 6.24 -1.99 -2.83
N VAL A 80 5.13 -1.36 -2.43
CA VAL A 80 3.77 -1.84 -2.66
C VAL A 80 2.86 -0.69 -3.05
N ILE A 81 1.97 -0.94 -4.01
CA ILE A 81 0.81 -0.09 -4.30
C ILE A 81 -0.47 -0.94 -4.22
N LYS A 82 -1.53 -0.37 -3.66
CA LYS A 82 -2.88 -0.93 -3.69
C LYS A 82 -3.75 -0.04 -4.57
N VAL A 83 -4.49 -0.62 -5.51
CA VAL A 83 -5.32 0.12 -6.47
C VAL A 83 -6.76 -0.35 -6.38
N LEU A 84 -7.67 0.58 -6.12
CA LEU A 84 -9.10 0.31 -6.05
C LEU A 84 -9.78 0.56 -7.39
N ASN A 85 -10.59 -0.42 -7.83
CA ASN A 85 -11.42 -0.32 -9.04
C ASN A 85 -10.68 0.15 -10.32
N PRO A 86 -9.57 -0.51 -10.73
CA PRO A 86 -8.94 -0.18 -12.00
C PRO A 86 -9.81 -0.54 -13.22
N ASN A 87 -10.88 -1.32 -13.04
CA ASN A 87 -11.83 -1.65 -14.09
C ASN A 87 -12.54 -0.39 -14.61
N GLY A 88 -12.46 -0.14 -15.92
CA GLY A 88 -13.07 1.04 -16.54
C GLY A 88 -12.38 2.37 -16.24
N ASN A 89 -11.27 2.39 -15.48
CA ASN A 89 -10.46 3.59 -15.24
C ASN A 89 -9.08 3.48 -15.94
N PRO A 90 -8.91 4.03 -17.16
CA PRO A 90 -7.65 3.99 -17.88
C PRO A 90 -6.47 4.63 -17.13
N GLY A 91 -6.73 5.66 -16.31
CA GLY A 91 -5.69 6.33 -15.53
C GLY A 91 -5.05 5.42 -14.48
N LEU A 92 -5.87 4.66 -13.75
CA LEU A 92 -5.40 3.67 -12.78
C LEU A 92 -4.72 2.48 -13.45
N GLN A 93 -5.24 2.05 -14.61
CA GLN A 93 -4.58 1.02 -15.42
C GLN A 93 -3.17 1.46 -15.87
N ASP A 94 -3.02 2.73 -16.28
CA ASP A 94 -1.73 3.29 -16.66
C ASP A 94 -0.76 3.38 -15.47
N ILE A 95 -1.25 3.69 -14.27
CA ILE A 95 -0.44 3.64 -13.04
C ILE A 95 0.13 2.22 -12.83
N ILE A 96 -0.70 1.18 -12.94
CA ILE A 96 -0.25 -0.22 -12.79
C ILE A 96 0.80 -0.57 -13.85
N ARG A 97 0.57 -0.18 -15.12
CA ARG A 97 1.50 -0.41 -16.22
C ARG A 97 2.85 0.25 -15.97
N GLN A 98 2.84 1.54 -15.64
CA GLN A 98 4.03 2.34 -15.44
C GLN A 98 4.83 1.80 -14.24
N TYR A 99 4.16 1.52 -13.13
CA TYR A 99 4.78 0.98 -11.94
C TYR A 99 5.52 -0.33 -12.21
N LYS A 100 4.85 -1.36 -12.74
CA LYS A 100 5.51 -2.66 -13.01
C LYS A 100 6.53 -2.60 -14.15
N THR A 101 6.47 -1.60 -15.01
CA THR A 101 7.50 -1.39 -16.05
C THR A 101 8.77 -0.80 -15.44
N ALA A 102 8.65 0.18 -14.56
CA ALA A 102 9.78 0.80 -13.87
C ALA A 102 10.35 -0.10 -12.75
N TYR A 103 9.47 -0.82 -12.06
CA TYR A 103 9.75 -1.61 -10.86
C TYR A 103 9.16 -3.04 -10.98
N PRO A 104 9.80 -3.94 -11.75
CA PRO A 104 9.28 -5.29 -11.96
C PRO A 104 9.07 -6.10 -10.66
N ASP A 105 9.92 -5.87 -9.66
CA ASP A 105 9.87 -6.50 -8.33
C ASP A 105 8.91 -5.79 -7.36
N GLY A 106 8.31 -4.67 -7.76
CA GLY A 106 7.30 -3.96 -6.98
C GLY A 106 5.99 -4.74 -6.90
N ILE A 107 5.26 -4.59 -5.80
CA ILE A 107 4.04 -5.35 -5.51
C ILE A 107 2.81 -4.53 -5.89
N VAL A 108 1.92 -5.09 -6.71
CA VAL A 108 0.61 -4.53 -7.04
C VAL A 108 -0.49 -5.37 -6.40
N VAL A 109 -1.27 -4.73 -5.55
CA VAL A 109 -2.51 -5.29 -5.00
C VAL A 109 -3.71 -4.59 -5.62
N VAL A 110 -4.70 -5.36 -6.05
CA VAL A 110 -5.95 -4.79 -6.57
C VAL A 110 -7.11 -5.18 -5.67
N ARG A 111 -7.98 -4.21 -5.42
CA ARG A 111 -9.28 -4.40 -4.77
C ARG A 111 -10.38 -3.92 -5.71
N PHE A 112 -11.52 -4.61 -5.70
CA PHE A 112 -12.77 -4.10 -6.25
C PHE A 112 -13.71 -3.70 -5.12
N TRP A 113 -14.36 -2.55 -5.26
CA TRP A 113 -15.34 -2.08 -4.31
C TRP A 113 -16.60 -2.93 -4.42
N VAL A 114 -17.14 -3.31 -3.26
CA VAL A 114 -18.39 -4.04 -3.15
C VAL A 114 -19.36 -3.19 -2.34
N PRO A 115 -20.62 -3.03 -2.79
CA PRO A 115 -21.61 -2.29 -2.02
C PRO A 115 -21.79 -2.88 -0.61
N GLN A 116 -21.79 -2.01 0.41
CA GLN A 116 -22.08 -2.40 1.80
C GLN A 116 -23.50 -2.97 1.99
N ALA A 117 -24.41 -2.79 1.03
CA ALA A 117 -25.73 -3.44 1.07
C ALA A 117 -25.65 -4.97 0.86
N VAL A 118 -24.53 -5.48 0.37
CA VAL A 118 -24.27 -6.93 0.26
C VAL A 118 -23.84 -7.44 1.61
N GLN A 119 -24.63 -8.35 2.19
CA GLN A 119 -24.47 -8.86 3.54
C GLN A 119 -24.69 -10.37 3.54
N TYR A 120 -23.67 -11.14 3.91
CA TYR A 120 -23.78 -12.57 4.19
C TYR A 120 -23.82 -12.81 5.70
N ASP A 121 -24.50 -13.87 6.12
CA ASP A 121 -24.64 -14.26 7.52
C ASP A 121 -24.55 -15.78 7.69
N GLU A 122 -24.66 -16.27 8.92
CA GLU A 122 -24.59 -17.71 9.23
C GLU A 122 -25.74 -18.53 8.63
N GLY A 123 -26.79 -17.90 8.10
CA GLY A 123 -27.84 -18.56 7.34
C GLY A 123 -27.43 -18.97 5.93
N PHE A 124 -26.32 -18.43 5.41
CA PHE A 124 -25.72 -18.86 4.14
C PHE A 124 -24.69 -19.98 4.36
N VAL A 125 -24.56 -20.85 3.36
CA VAL A 125 -23.41 -21.75 3.27
C VAL A 125 -22.18 -20.93 2.88
N PRO A 126 -21.08 -20.94 3.66
CA PRO A 126 -19.92 -20.06 3.43
C PRO A 126 -19.34 -20.18 2.02
N GLU A 127 -19.26 -21.40 1.48
CA GLU A 127 -18.70 -21.67 0.17
C GLU A 127 -19.60 -21.13 -0.96
N GLU A 128 -20.92 -21.23 -0.82
CA GLU A 128 -21.88 -20.66 -1.78
C GLU A 128 -21.86 -19.13 -1.73
N ALA A 129 -21.73 -18.54 -0.54
CA ALA A 129 -21.54 -17.10 -0.38
C ALA A 129 -20.25 -16.61 -1.05
N ALA A 130 -19.16 -17.39 -0.97
CA ALA A 130 -17.90 -17.08 -1.65
C ALA A 130 -18.03 -17.15 -3.19
N GLU A 131 -18.74 -18.15 -3.71
CA GLU A 131 -19.03 -18.26 -5.15
C GLU A 131 -19.90 -17.09 -5.64
N ASP A 132 -20.91 -16.70 -4.89
CA ASP A 132 -21.75 -15.54 -5.18
C ASP A 132 -20.94 -14.23 -5.13
N PHE A 133 -20.11 -14.04 -4.11
CA PHE A 133 -19.24 -12.86 -4.01
C PHE A 133 -18.26 -12.77 -5.19
N TRP A 134 -17.60 -13.89 -5.52
CA TRP A 134 -16.69 -13.97 -6.66
C TRP A 134 -17.41 -13.64 -7.97
N SER A 135 -18.51 -14.33 -8.26
CA SER A 135 -19.21 -14.22 -9.54
C SER A 135 -19.85 -12.85 -9.77
N ARG A 136 -20.38 -12.21 -8.71
CA ARG A 136 -21.03 -10.90 -8.82
C ARG A 136 -20.06 -9.73 -8.82
N PHE A 137 -18.94 -9.82 -8.10
CA PHE A 137 -18.10 -8.65 -7.85
C PHE A 137 -16.67 -8.78 -8.36
N LEU A 138 -15.96 -9.84 -7.99
CA LEU A 138 -14.54 -9.95 -8.35
C LEU A 138 -14.35 -10.36 -9.81
N LEU A 139 -15.06 -11.40 -10.27
CA LEU A 139 -14.92 -11.94 -11.62
C LEU A 139 -15.23 -10.90 -12.71
N PRO A 140 -16.32 -10.10 -12.64
CA PRO A 140 -16.56 -9.05 -13.63
C PRO A 140 -15.48 -7.97 -13.61
N GLY A 141 -15.01 -7.59 -12.42
CA GLY A 141 -13.92 -6.64 -12.22
C GLY A 141 -12.65 -7.08 -12.94
N VAL A 142 -12.12 -8.26 -12.60
CA VAL A 142 -10.88 -8.78 -13.20
C VAL A 142 -11.02 -9.11 -14.68
N SER A 143 -12.19 -9.61 -15.13
CA SER A 143 -12.41 -10.00 -16.52
C SER A 143 -12.51 -8.80 -17.45
N SER A 144 -12.86 -7.63 -16.92
CA SER A 144 -12.91 -6.38 -17.69
C SER A 144 -11.55 -5.70 -17.85
N LEU A 145 -10.51 -6.14 -17.12
CA LEU A 145 -9.18 -5.57 -17.22
C LEU A 145 -8.48 -6.02 -18.50
N PRO A 146 -7.75 -5.11 -19.19
CA PRO A 146 -6.84 -5.50 -20.26
C PRO A 146 -5.82 -6.55 -19.78
N VAL A 147 -5.49 -7.51 -20.64
CA VAL A 147 -4.58 -8.64 -20.30
C VAL A 147 -3.22 -8.15 -19.79
N ASP A 148 -2.72 -7.05 -20.34
CA ASP A 148 -1.43 -6.46 -19.97
C ASP A 148 -1.47 -5.78 -18.58
N VAL A 149 -2.63 -5.34 -18.10
CA VAL A 149 -2.84 -4.86 -16.73
C VAL A 149 -3.04 -6.05 -15.80
N ARG A 150 -3.86 -7.02 -16.21
CA ARG A 150 -4.18 -8.20 -15.41
C ARG A 150 -2.93 -9.00 -15.01
N SER A 151 -2.01 -9.19 -15.96
CA SER A 151 -0.73 -9.87 -15.74
C SER A 151 0.27 -9.13 -14.85
N LYS A 152 -0.05 -7.89 -14.45
CA LYS A 152 0.77 -7.04 -13.58
C LYS A 152 0.29 -7.01 -12.13
N ILE A 153 -0.83 -7.67 -11.83
CA ILE A 153 -1.40 -7.78 -10.49
C ILE A 153 -0.72 -8.93 -9.77
N ASP A 154 -0.10 -8.65 -8.63
CA ASP A 154 0.57 -9.68 -7.82
C ASP A 154 -0.41 -10.34 -6.85
N TYR A 155 -1.31 -9.57 -6.24
CA TYR A 155 -2.33 -10.08 -5.32
C TYR A 155 -3.71 -9.46 -5.57
N LEU A 156 -4.75 -10.25 -5.37
CA LEU A 156 -6.15 -9.83 -5.46
C LEU A 156 -6.81 -9.87 -4.08
N ASN A 157 -7.39 -8.75 -3.67
CA ASN A 157 -8.20 -8.67 -2.46
C ASN A 157 -9.63 -9.18 -2.69
N GLY A 158 -10.18 -9.78 -1.64
CA GLY A 158 -11.62 -10.05 -1.49
C GLY A 158 -12.36 -8.91 -0.80
N THR A 159 -13.05 -9.22 0.30
CA THR A 159 -13.79 -8.24 1.12
C THR A 159 -12.83 -7.25 1.79
N ASN A 160 -13.32 -6.04 2.14
CA ASN A 160 -12.61 -5.20 3.10
C ASN A 160 -13.12 -5.55 4.49
N TYR A 161 -12.30 -6.27 5.22
CA TYR A 161 -12.65 -6.96 6.43
C TYR A 161 -14.02 -7.66 6.35
N ILE A 162 -14.92 -7.32 7.27
CA ILE A 162 -16.27 -7.83 7.39
C ILE A 162 -17.35 -6.89 6.83
N GLU A 163 -17.00 -5.91 5.99
CA GLU A 163 -17.98 -4.95 5.42
C GLU A 163 -19.16 -5.62 4.71
N ASN A 164 -18.97 -6.86 4.24
CA ASN A 164 -19.96 -7.62 3.50
C ASN A 164 -20.60 -8.76 4.31
N PHE A 165 -20.55 -8.68 5.63
CA PHE A 165 -21.20 -9.65 6.50
C PHE A 165 -22.03 -8.96 7.60
N SER A 166 -23.16 -9.56 7.97
CA SER A 166 -24.19 -8.96 8.85
C SER A 166 -23.74 -8.66 10.28
N TRP A 167 -22.51 -9.05 10.61
CA TRP A 167 -21.91 -9.08 11.91
C TRP A 167 -20.69 -8.16 11.89
N ASN A 168 -20.48 -7.45 12.99
CA ASN A 168 -19.54 -6.35 13.10
C ASN A 168 -18.24 -6.72 13.83
N THR A 169 -18.06 -7.97 14.25
CA THR A 169 -16.84 -8.49 14.88
C THR A 169 -16.63 -9.97 14.57
N LEU A 170 -15.37 -10.43 14.53
CA LEU A 170 -15.02 -11.86 14.44
C LEU A 170 -14.81 -12.50 15.83
N GLU A 171 -15.68 -12.18 16.80
CA GLU A 171 -15.47 -12.54 18.22
C GLU A 171 -15.84 -13.97 18.59
N THR A 172 -16.72 -14.65 17.86
CA THR A 172 -17.17 -16.01 18.22
C THR A 172 -16.46 -17.08 17.39
N PRO A 173 -16.28 -18.30 17.92
CA PRO A 173 -15.71 -19.39 17.13
C PRO A 173 -16.51 -19.76 15.87
N SER A 174 -17.84 -19.73 15.95
CA SER A 174 -18.75 -20.06 14.82
C SER A 174 -18.56 -19.09 13.66
N HIS A 175 -18.58 -17.82 14.01
CA HIS A 175 -18.21 -16.68 13.20
C HIS A 175 -16.85 -16.89 12.50
N GLN A 176 -15.77 -17.09 13.26
CA GLN A 176 -14.44 -17.30 12.69
C GLN A 176 -14.37 -18.49 11.73
N GLU A 177 -15.00 -19.62 12.09
CA GLU A 177 -15.03 -20.80 11.23
C GLU A 177 -15.82 -20.57 9.94
N TRP A 178 -16.96 -19.88 10.01
CA TRP A 178 -17.73 -19.47 8.84
C TRP A 178 -16.87 -18.59 7.92
N PHE A 179 -16.22 -17.56 8.46
CA PHE A 179 -15.38 -16.63 7.71
C PHE A 179 -14.17 -17.33 7.08
N SER A 180 -13.58 -18.27 7.81
CA SER A 180 -12.46 -19.10 7.33
C SER A 180 -12.89 -19.97 6.15
N ARG A 181 -14.03 -20.65 6.22
CA ARG A 181 -14.57 -21.47 5.12
C ARG A 181 -14.90 -20.63 3.88
N PHE A 182 -15.51 -19.45 4.07
CA PHE A 182 -15.74 -18.48 2.99
C PHE A 182 -14.42 -18.11 2.30
N TRP A 183 -13.39 -17.74 3.06
CA TRP A 183 -12.11 -17.33 2.50
C TRP A 183 -11.32 -18.47 1.86
N VAL A 184 -11.44 -19.70 2.37
CA VAL A 184 -10.82 -20.87 1.74
C VAL A 184 -11.36 -21.03 0.32
N LYS A 185 -12.70 -21.04 0.18
CA LYS A 185 -13.35 -21.15 -1.12
C LYS A 185 -13.08 -19.94 -2.03
N LEU A 186 -13.10 -18.72 -1.48
CA LEU A 186 -12.78 -17.53 -2.26
C LEU A 186 -11.33 -17.56 -2.77
N SER A 187 -10.40 -18.07 -1.96
CA SER A 187 -8.99 -18.23 -2.35
C SER A 187 -8.82 -19.23 -3.50
N ASP A 188 -9.55 -20.36 -3.47
CA ASP A 188 -9.61 -21.29 -4.61
C ASP A 188 -10.03 -20.57 -5.89
N LEU A 189 -11.13 -19.82 -5.85
CA LEU A 189 -11.66 -19.11 -7.02
C LEU A 189 -10.68 -18.05 -7.55
N ILE A 190 -10.00 -17.32 -6.66
CA ILE A 190 -8.96 -16.35 -7.01
C ILE A 190 -7.77 -17.06 -7.70
N ALA A 191 -7.30 -18.16 -7.10
CA ALA A 191 -6.16 -18.94 -7.60
C ALA A 191 -6.44 -19.61 -8.95
N GLU A 192 -7.61 -20.22 -9.12
CA GLU A 192 -8.08 -20.82 -10.37
C GLU A 192 -8.13 -19.81 -11.53
N ASN A 193 -8.27 -18.53 -11.22
CA ASN A 193 -8.30 -17.44 -12.19
C ASN A 193 -6.94 -16.72 -12.35
N GLY A 194 -5.87 -17.31 -11.83
CA GLY A 194 -4.50 -16.90 -12.10
C GLY A 194 -3.97 -15.77 -11.22
N PHE A 195 -4.63 -15.50 -10.09
CA PHE A 195 -4.18 -14.50 -9.11
C PHE A 195 -3.76 -15.17 -7.80
N LYS A 196 -2.94 -14.49 -7.00
CA LYS A 196 -2.67 -14.91 -5.63
C LYS A 196 -3.65 -14.22 -4.68
N PRO A 197 -4.26 -14.93 -3.72
CA PRO A 197 -5.18 -14.30 -2.78
C PRO A 197 -4.43 -13.41 -1.79
N ASN A 198 -4.97 -12.22 -1.53
CA ASN A 198 -4.71 -11.46 -0.31
C ASN A 198 -5.92 -11.62 0.62
N VAL A 199 -5.80 -12.53 1.59
CA VAL A 199 -6.89 -12.88 2.50
C VAL A 199 -6.95 -11.94 3.70
N GLY A 200 -8.12 -11.82 4.32
CA GLY A 200 -8.29 -10.90 5.44
C GLY A 200 -8.53 -9.48 4.92
N GLU A 201 -7.77 -8.51 5.44
CA GLU A 201 -8.10 -7.06 5.57
C GLU A 201 -8.62 -6.72 6.98
N PHE A 202 -8.11 -7.36 8.02
CA PHE A 202 -8.59 -7.18 9.39
C PHE A 202 -8.38 -5.74 9.90
N TYR A 203 -9.41 -5.14 10.49
CA TYR A 203 -9.29 -3.84 11.17
C TYR A 203 -8.44 -3.94 12.43
N VAL A 204 -7.89 -2.80 12.87
CA VAL A 204 -7.20 -2.69 14.17
C VAL A 204 -8.12 -3.18 15.28
N ALA A 205 -7.64 -4.14 16.06
CA ALA A 205 -8.38 -4.82 17.14
C ALA A 205 -9.68 -5.53 16.70
N GLY A 206 -9.90 -5.74 15.41
CA GLY A 206 -11.09 -6.44 14.89
C GLY A 206 -11.11 -7.93 15.22
N LEU A 207 -9.96 -8.49 15.56
CA LEU A 207 -9.78 -9.85 16.07
C LEU A 207 -9.10 -9.77 17.44
N ASP A 208 -9.36 -10.72 18.32
CA ASP A 208 -8.55 -10.92 19.51
C ASP A 208 -7.37 -11.83 19.15
N ALA A 209 -6.15 -11.35 19.36
CA ALA A 209 -4.93 -12.11 19.09
C ALA A 209 -4.86 -13.44 19.87
N ASN A 210 -5.56 -13.57 21.01
CA ASN A 210 -5.61 -14.82 21.78
C ASN A 210 -6.64 -15.83 21.25
N HIS A 211 -7.51 -15.41 20.33
CA HIS A 211 -8.62 -16.20 19.80
C HIS A 211 -8.64 -16.14 18.27
N ILE A 212 -7.58 -16.61 17.62
CA ILE A 212 -7.51 -16.68 16.14
C ILE A 212 -7.55 -18.11 15.58
N ASP A 213 -7.74 -19.12 16.42
CA ASP A 213 -7.75 -20.52 16.00
C ASP A 213 -8.78 -20.77 14.87
N GLY A 214 -9.93 -20.09 14.91
CA GLY A 214 -10.98 -20.26 13.90
C GLY A 214 -10.61 -19.76 12.51
N ILE A 215 -9.59 -18.89 12.37
CA ILE A 215 -9.13 -18.37 11.06
C ILE A 215 -7.85 -19.04 10.56
N VAL A 216 -7.30 -20.03 11.26
CA VAL A 216 -6.03 -20.67 10.86
C VAL A 216 -6.13 -21.34 9.49
N THR A 217 -7.23 -22.03 9.21
CA THR A 217 -7.44 -22.74 7.93
C THR A 217 -7.38 -21.79 6.72
N MET A 218 -7.93 -20.57 6.81
CA MET A 218 -7.80 -19.59 5.72
C MET A 218 -6.35 -19.10 5.54
N LEU A 219 -5.55 -19.04 6.62
CA LEU A 219 -4.13 -18.68 6.53
C LEU A 219 -3.30 -19.81 5.91
N GLU A 220 -3.58 -21.06 6.26
CA GLU A 220 -2.99 -22.24 5.61
C GLU A 220 -3.29 -22.25 4.12
N LYS A 221 -4.53 -21.96 3.74
CA LYS A 221 -4.95 -21.84 2.35
C LYS A 221 -4.23 -20.70 1.62
N ALA A 222 -4.14 -19.52 2.22
CA ALA A 222 -3.38 -18.42 1.64
C ALA A 222 -1.92 -18.83 1.40
N LYS A 223 -1.30 -19.53 2.35
CA LYS A 223 0.07 -20.05 2.19
C LYS A 223 0.18 -21.06 1.05
N SER A 224 -0.75 -22.01 0.93
CA SER A 224 -0.70 -23.02 -0.14
C SER A 224 -0.81 -22.40 -1.53
N ASP A 225 -1.57 -21.32 -1.66
CA ASP A 225 -1.80 -20.64 -2.93
C ASP A 225 -0.73 -19.56 -3.22
N SER A 226 0.37 -19.56 -2.45
CA SER A 226 1.41 -18.52 -2.51
C SER A 226 0.85 -17.10 -2.34
N GLY A 227 -0.28 -16.99 -1.64
CA GLY A 227 -0.93 -15.76 -1.26
C GLY A 227 -0.31 -15.11 -0.03
N ILE A 228 -1.01 -14.12 0.46
CA ILE A 228 -0.66 -13.33 1.64
C ILE A 228 -1.93 -13.09 2.47
N TRP A 229 -1.74 -12.54 3.66
CA TRP A 229 -2.84 -12.03 4.46
C TRP A 229 -2.63 -10.56 4.76
N SER A 230 -3.72 -9.85 5.07
CA SER A 230 -3.65 -8.43 5.36
C SER A 230 -4.38 -7.98 6.61
N TYR A 231 -3.86 -6.88 7.16
CA TYR A 231 -4.28 -6.23 8.39
C TYR A 231 -4.24 -4.71 8.17
N HIS A 232 -5.00 -3.94 8.93
CA HIS A 232 -4.98 -2.47 8.88
C HIS A 232 -4.07 -1.90 9.98
N GLY A 233 -3.26 -0.90 9.65
CA GLY A 233 -2.26 -0.31 10.54
C GLY A 233 -2.54 1.17 10.83
N TYR A 234 -3.63 1.46 11.52
CA TYR A 234 -4.01 2.83 11.88
C TYR A 234 -3.52 3.21 13.27
N THR A 235 -3.01 4.44 13.42
CA THR A 235 -2.79 5.08 14.72
C THR A 235 -3.95 6.00 15.08
N VAL A 236 -4.14 6.22 16.38
CA VAL A 236 -4.99 7.30 16.92
C VAL A 236 -4.18 8.40 17.62
N LYS A 237 -2.90 8.16 17.94
CA LYS A 237 -2.16 8.95 18.96
C LYS A 237 -0.85 9.61 18.50
N TYR A 238 -0.44 9.50 17.23
CA TYR A 238 0.85 10.03 16.70
C TYR A 238 2.08 9.76 17.58
N THR A 239 1.99 8.79 18.48
CA THR A 239 3.04 8.49 19.43
C THR A 239 4.08 7.64 18.74
N THR A 240 5.33 7.82 19.12
CA THR A 240 6.44 6.99 18.64
C THR A 240 6.86 5.97 19.69
N ASN A 241 6.00 5.71 20.69
CA ASN A 241 6.22 4.67 21.69
C ASN A 241 5.63 3.34 21.17
N PRO A 242 6.47 2.34 20.83
CA PRO A 242 5.98 1.07 20.33
C PRO A 242 5.09 0.32 21.34
N ALA A 243 5.23 0.57 22.64
CA ALA A 243 4.39 -0.07 23.66
C ALA A 243 2.93 0.39 23.57
N ILE A 244 2.69 1.65 23.20
CA ILE A 244 1.33 2.19 22.99
C ILE A 244 0.83 1.75 21.61
N GLU A 245 1.66 1.85 20.58
CA GLU A 245 1.26 1.53 19.20
C GLU A 245 1.02 0.03 18.97
N LYS A 246 1.43 -0.84 19.90
CA LYS A 246 1.03 -2.26 19.95
C LYS A 246 -0.48 -2.47 20.10
N ASP A 247 -1.22 -1.46 20.52
CA ASP A 247 -2.70 -1.50 20.55
C ASP A 247 -3.32 -0.81 19.33
N PHE A 248 -2.49 -0.27 18.43
CA PHE A 248 -2.91 0.50 17.26
C PHE A 248 -2.15 0.07 15.98
N SER A 249 -1.25 0.91 15.45
CA SER A 249 -0.63 0.68 14.14
C SER A 249 0.33 -0.52 14.10
N LEU A 250 0.77 -1.00 15.27
CA LEU A 250 1.61 -2.18 15.45
C LEU A 250 0.84 -3.37 16.04
N HIS A 251 -0.49 -3.29 16.12
CA HIS A 251 -1.32 -4.33 16.74
C HIS A 251 -1.23 -5.69 16.04
N TYR A 252 -0.93 -5.70 14.74
CA TYR A 252 -0.62 -6.91 13.98
C TYR A 252 0.50 -7.77 14.60
N ARG A 253 1.42 -7.18 15.38
CA ARG A 253 2.51 -7.93 16.04
C ARG A 253 1.96 -8.95 17.04
N GLN A 254 0.86 -8.63 17.72
CA GLN A 254 0.21 -9.56 18.67
C GLN A 254 -0.25 -10.84 17.96
N PHE A 255 -0.81 -10.69 16.76
CA PHE A 255 -1.21 -11.83 15.92
C PHE A 255 -0.03 -12.63 15.42
N TYR A 256 1.02 -11.93 14.96
CA TYR A 256 2.22 -12.61 14.48
C TYR A 256 2.90 -13.41 15.60
N ASP A 257 2.99 -12.86 16.82
CA ASP A 257 3.53 -13.54 17.99
C ASP A 257 2.72 -14.81 18.32
N TYR A 258 1.39 -14.73 18.23
CA TYR A 258 0.51 -15.88 18.39
C TYR A 258 0.75 -16.95 17.31
N ILE A 259 0.74 -16.55 16.03
CA ILE A 259 0.98 -17.46 14.90
C ILE A 259 2.35 -18.12 15.03
N GLN A 260 3.40 -17.36 15.34
CA GLN A 260 4.75 -17.90 15.49
C GLN A 260 4.82 -18.94 16.62
N THR A 261 4.08 -18.72 17.71
CA THR A 261 4.07 -19.61 18.88
C THR A 261 3.24 -20.87 18.66
N LYS A 262 2.03 -20.72 18.09
CA LYS A 262 1.03 -21.80 17.99
C LYS A 262 1.06 -22.54 16.65
N TYR A 263 1.38 -21.83 15.57
CA TYR A 263 1.34 -22.30 14.18
C TYR A 263 2.64 -21.92 13.45
N PRO A 264 3.81 -22.40 13.91
CA PRO A 264 5.11 -21.95 13.41
C PRO A 264 5.30 -22.14 11.90
N ASP A 265 4.62 -23.12 11.29
CA ASP A 265 4.62 -23.29 9.83
C ASP A 265 4.07 -22.06 9.10
N LEU A 266 3.10 -21.36 9.69
CA LEU A 266 2.51 -20.14 9.14
C LEU A 266 3.35 -18.88 9.37
N SER A 267 4.40 -18.92 10.21
CA SER A 267 5.29 -17.76 10.43
C SER A 267 6.00 -17.26 9.16
N SER A 268 6.11 -18.13 8.14
CA SER A 268 6.64 -17.77 6.82
C SER A 268 5.66 -17.02 5.92
N LEU A 269 4.36 -17.04 6.25
CA LEU A 269 3.32 -16.36 5.50
C LEU A 269 3.49 -14.84 5.62
N LYS A 270 3.63 -14.18 4.48
CA LYS A 270 3.86 -12.74 4.43
C LYS A 270 2.57 -11.97 4.67
N MET A 271 2.70 -10.86 5.37
CA MET A 271 1.61 -9.95 5.66
C MET A 271 1.77 -8.65 4.87
N LEU A 272 0.65 -8.10 4.41
CA LEU A 272 0.56 -6.72 3.93
C LEU A 272 -0.28 -5.91 4.90
N LEU A 273 0.19 -4.72 5.30
CA LEU A 273 -0.70 -3.76 5.93
C LEU A 273 -1.47 -3.03 4.82
N SER A 274 -2.67 -3.49 4.54
CA SER A 274 -3.42 -3.13 3.33
C SER A 274 -4.12 -1.79 3.41
N GLU A 275 -4.19 -1.21 4.60
CA GLU A 275 -4.55 0.17 4.87
C GLU A 275 -3.78 0.66 6.10
N GLY A 276 -3.51 1.96 6.18
CA GLY A 276 -2.92 2.56 7.36
C GLY A 276 -2.80 4.06 7.26
N GLY A 277 -2.54 4.69 8.38
CA GLY A 277 -2.64 6.14 8.52
C GLY A 277 -3.20 6.48 9.89
N VAL A 278 -4.08 7.47 9.92
CA VAL A 278 -4.73 7.92 11.16
C VAL A 278 -6.22 7.64 11.03
N ASP A 279 -6.75 6.77 11.88
CA ASP A 279 -8.17 6.46 11.91
C ASP A 279 -8.60 6.13 13.35
N CYS A 280 -9.83 6.51 13.69
CA CYS A 280 -10.42 6.31 15.01
C CYS A 280 -11.68 5.44 14.88
N GLU A 281 -12.56 5.74 13.93
CA GLU A 281 -13.87 5.08 13.77
C GLU A 281 -14.28 4.86 12.31
N GLY A 282 -13.41 5.14 11.34
CA GLY A 282 -13.74 5.10 9.92
C GLY A 282 -14.70 6.22 9.48
N ARG A 283 -14.82 7.32 10.24
CA ARG A 283 -15.64 8.48 9.82
C ARG A 283 -14.93 9.22 8.68
N LYS A 284 -15.68 9.94 7.84
CA LYS A 284 -15.09 10.80 6.78
C LYS A 284 -14.19 11.92 7.30
N THR A 285 -14.39 12.30 8.56
CA THR A 285 -13.55 13.27 9.25
C THR A 285 -12.26 12.63 9.78
N ASP A 286 -12.16 11.30 9.79
CA ASP A 286 -11.03 10.53 10.32
C ASP A 286 -9.90 10.48 9.32
N GLY A 287 -8.70 10.78 9.82
CA GLY A 287 -7.56 11.07 8.98
C GLY A 287 -6.63 12.06 9.62
N TRP A 288 -5.43 12.16 9.06
CA TRP A 288 -4.38 12.98 9.63
C TRP A 288 -4.69 14.49 9.55
N ASN A 289 -5.50 14.90 8.58
CA ASN A 289 -6.03 16.26 8.38
C ASN A 289 -7.49 16.40 8.88
N GLY A 290 -7.93 15.46 9.72
CA GLY A 290 -9.29 15.38 10.24
C GLY A 290 -9.61 16.35 11.37
N SER A 291 -10.88 16.35 11.82
CA SER A 291 -11.32 17.09 13.02
C SER A 291 -11.46 16.16 14.22
N ASP A 292 -11.11 16.63 15.43
CA ASP A 292 -11.29 15.84 16.65
C ASP A 292 -12.75 15.37 16.83
N PRO A 293 -12.98 14.17 17.39
CA PRO A 293 -14.33 13.72 17.73
C PRO A 293 -14.95 14.67 18.78
N PRO A 294 -16.29 14.87 18.76
CA PRO A 294 -16.99 15.67 19.76
C PRO A 294 -16.71 15.20 21.19
N GLU A 295 -16.64 16.15 22.13
CA GLU A 295 -16.46 15.84 23.55
C GLU A 295 -17.68 15.07 24.09
N GLY A 296 -17.43 13.94 24.76
CA GLY A 296 -18.47 13.11 25.40
C GLY A 296 -18.92 11.87 24.61
N ASP A 297 -18.41 11.65 23.39
CA ASP A 297 -18.56 10.35 22.71
C ASP A 297 -17.86 9.26 23.54
N ARG A 298 -18.46 8.07 23.72
CA ARG A 298 -17.80 6.94 24.43
C ARG A 298 -16.42 6.59 23.87
N LEU A 299 -16.20 6.92 22.59
CA LEU A 299 -14.98 6.69 21.84
C LEU A 299 -13.98 7.86 21.94
N HIS A 300 -14.41 9.03 22.44
CA HIS A 300 -13.50 10.10 22.89
C HIS A 300 -12.54 9.55 23.95
N ASP A 301 -12.98 8.69 24.87
CA ASP A 301 -12.08 8.10 25.86
C ASP A 301 -11.01 7.17 25.24
N TYR A 302 -11.26 6.58 24.06
CA TYR A 302 -10.31 5.73 23.34
C TYR A 302 -9.38 6.56 22.41
N CYS A 303 -9.96 7.50 21.67
CA CYS A 303 -9.24 8.34 20.71
C CYS A 303 -8.60 9.60 21.33
N THR A 304 -8.99 9.98 22.54
CA THR A 304 -8.42 11.12 23.28
C THR A 304 -8.07 10.78 24.73
N ALA A 305 -7.83 9.50 25.06
CA ALA A 305 -7.62 9.00 26.43
C ALA A 305 -7.01 10.06 27.37
N LYS A 306 -7.81 10.47 28.35
CA LYS A 306 -7.67 11.69 29.16
C LYS A 306 -6.39 11.80 30.00
N ASP A 307 -5.57 10.76 30.09
CA ASP A 307 -4.54 10.66 31.13
C ASP A 307 -3.08 10.57 30.64
N ASP A 308 -2.78 10.82 29.36
CA ASP A 308 -1.38 10.91 28.91
C ASP A 308 -0.78 12.31 29.19
N THR A 309 -0.84 12.75 30.45
CA THR A 309 0.00 13.87 30.94
C THR A 309 1.47 13.47 31.08
N GLU A 310 1.81 12.18 30.98
CA GLU A 310 3.19 11.69 31.11
C GLU A 310 4.07 11.94 29.87
N ALA A 311 3.51 12.39 28.74
CA ALA A 311 4.26 12.71 27.52
C ALA A 311 4.16 14.19 27.08
N GLY A 312 4.14 15.14 28.02
CA GLY A 312 4.40 16.54 27.71
C GLY A 312 3.19 17.40 27.30
N GLY A 313 1.99 17.05 27.75
CA GLY A 313 0.89 18.00 27.92
C GLY A 313 0.26 18.60 26.65
N ARG A 314 0.42 17.98 25.48
CA ARG A 314 -0.40 18.36 24.31
C ARG A 314 -1.71 17.58 24.34
N LYS A 315 -2.82 18.32 24.24
CA LYS A 315 -4.14 17.76 23.94
C LYS A 315 -4.00 16.87 22.70
N LEU A 316 -4.59 15.67 22.74
CA LEU A 316 -4.73 14.78 21.58
C LEU A 316 -5.65 15.45 20.56
N SER A 317 -5.12 16.44 19.85
CA SER A 317 -5.69 16.92 18.60
C SER A 317 -5.22 15.97 17.51
N ARG A 318 -6.06 15.72 16.50
CA ARG A 318 -5.60 15.23 15.21
C ARG A 318 -4.45 16.15 14.78
N GLY A 319 -3.26 15.56 14.75
CA GLY A 319 -2.00 16.25 14.47
C GLY A 319 -2.05 16.98 13.14
N ASN A 320 -1.04 17.78 12.87
CA ASN A 320 -0.92 18.45 11.58
C ASN A 320 -0.15 17.57 10.58
N LYS A 321 0.07 18.12 9.38
CA LYS A 321 0.91 17.52 8.34
C LYS A 321 2.28 17.10 8.87
N GLU A 322 2.91 17.95 9.69
CA GLU A 322 4.24 17.71 10.23
C GLU A 322 4.26 16.56 11.25
N ASP A 323 3.23 16.46 12.11
CA ASP A 323 3.07 15.35 13.05
C ASP A 323 2.89 14.02 12.32
N PHE A 324 2.09 14.00 11.25
CA PHE A 324 1.91 12.81 10.42
C PHE A 324 3.20 12.40 9.70
N ILE A 325 3.91 13.36 9.10
CA ILE A 325 5.22 13.11 8.46
C ILE A 325 6.23 12.57 9.48
N TYR A 326 6.25 13.11 10.69
CA TYR A 326 7.13 12.64 11.76
C TYR A 326 6.80 11.19 12.15
N TRP A 327 5.52 10.89 12.38
CA TRP A 327 5.05 9.56 12.71
C TRP A 327 5.33 8.55 11.58
N LEU A 328 5.11 8.91 10.30
CA LEU A 328 5.38 8.02 9.16
C LEU A 328 6.83 7.58 9.07
N LYS A 329 7.79 8.46 9.40
CA LYS A 329 9.22 8.09 9.42
C LYS A 329 9.52 7.08 10.52
N TRP A 330 8.96 7.31 11.71
CA TRP A 330 9.09 6.36 12.82
C TRP A 330 8.42 5.02 12.47
N TYR A 331 7.21 5.07 11.92
CA TYR A 331 6.45 3.89 11.59
C TYR A 331 7.13 3.05 10.52
N ASP A 332 7.66 3.67 9.46
CA ASP A 332 8.51 2.98 8.48
C ASP A 332 9.69 2.26 9.15
N SER A 333 10.37 2.91 10.11
CA SER A 333 11.47 2.30 10.85
C SER A 333 11.04 1.10 11.71
N GLU A 334 9.81 1.10 12.23
CA GLU A 334 9.23 -0.04 12.93
C GLU A 334 8.90 -1.17 11.96
N LEU A 335 8.21 -0.89 10.85
CA LEU A 335 7.86 -1.89 9.84
C LEU A 335 9.09 -2.55 9.22
N GLN A 336 10.21 -1.83 9.12
CA GLN A 336 11.48 -2.39 8.63
C GLN A 336 12.10 -3.44 9.58
N LYS A 337 11.73 -3.44 10.86
CA LYS A 337 12.15 -4.49 11.82
C LYS A 337 11.43 -5.81 11.60
N ASP A 338 10.25 -5.76 10.98
CA ASP A 338 9.36 -6.89 10.81
C ASP A 338 9.49 -7.52 9.42
N SER A 339 10.36 -8.52 9.30
CA SER A 339 10.69 -9.18 8.02
C SER A 339 9.52 -9.92 7.35
N TYR A 340 8.43 -10.17 8.08
CA TYR A 340 7.20 -10.77 7.58
C TYR A 340 6.24 -9.73 6.97
N ILE A 341 6.44 -8.44 7.22
CA ILE A 341 5.68 -7.35 6.59
C ILE A 341 6.26 -7.06 5.20
N LEU A 342 5.43 -7.11 4.18
CA LEU A 342 5.80 -6.70 2.81
C LEU A 342 5.89 -5.18 2.71
N GLY A 343 4.94 -4.48 3.31
CA GLY A 343 4.84 -3.03 3.38
C GLY A 343 3.51 -2.61 3.97
N ILE A 344 3.21 -1.32 3.88
CA ILE A 344 1.91 -0.74 4.17
C ILE A 344 1.42 0.11 3.00
N THR A 345 0.12 0.13 2.72
CA THR A 345 -0.48 1.08 1.78
C THR A 345 -1.26 2.15 2.53
N LEU A 346 -0.72 3.37 2.55
CA LEU A 346 -1.33 4.49 3.26
C LEU A 346 -2.67 4.86 2.62
N TYR A 347 -3.72 4.95 3.44
CA TYR A 347 -5.08 5.32 3.04
C TYR A 347 -5.26 6.85 3.18
N ALA A 348 -5.54 7.59 2.11
CA ALA A 348 -5.50 7.19 0.70
C ALA A 348 -5.18 8.39 -0.20
N ILE A 349 -4.87 8.15 -1.48
CA ILE A 349 -4.72 9.20 -2.48
C ILE A 349 -5.80 9.13 -3.55
N GLY A 350 -6.31 10.30 -3.95
CA GLY A 350 -7.35 10.42 -4.97
C GLY A 350 -8.78 10.39 -4.42
N LEU A 351 -8.94 10.65 -3.12
CA LEU A 351 -10.23 10.88 -2.49
C LEU A 351 -10.83 12.21 -2.98
N SER A 352 -12.10 12.44 -2.64
CA SER A 352 -12.70 13.73 -2.97
C SER A 352 -12.03 14.85 -2.17
N ARG A 353 -11.85 16.03 -2.78
CA ARG A 353 -11.18 17.15 -2.11
C ARG A 353 -11.88 17.49 -0.80
N GLY A 354 -11.16 17.33 0.32
CA GLY A 354 -11.67 17.60 1.66
C GLY A 354 -11.98 16.36 2.50
N ASP A 355 -11.88 15.16 1.92
CA ASP A 355 -11.91 13.94 2.70
C ASP A 355 -10.67 13.86 3.61
N SER A 356 -10.87 13.38 4.83
CA SER A 356 -9.78 13.19 5.77
C SER A 356 -8.96 11.95 5.39
N GLY A 357 -7.65 11.99 5.60
CA GLY A 357 -6.72 10.94 5.18
C GLY A 357 -6.12 11.13 3.79
N GLU A 358 -6.57 12.14 3.02
CA GLU A 358 -6.05 12.43 1.69
C GLU A 358 -4.53 12.72 1.71
N LEU A 359 -3.78 12.06 0.83
CA LEU A 359 -2.32 12.13 0.78
C LEU A 359 -1.78 13.18 -0.20
N GLU A 360 -2.59 13.74 -1.10
CA GLU A 360 -2.18 14.81 -2.03
C GLU A 360 -1.36 15.94 -1.36
N PRO A 361 -1.77 16.49 -0.19
CA PRO A 361 -1.00 17.54 0.49
C PRO A 361 0.43 17.14 0.90
N ILE A 362 0.71 15.84 0.99
CA ILE A 362 2.03 15.29 1.35
C ILE A 362 2.67 14.46 0.24
N ALA A 363 2.06 14.36 -0.94
CA ALA A 363 2.50 13.46 -2.00
C ALA A 363 3.93 13.76 -2.47
N GLU A 364 4.29 15.05 -2.58
CA GLU A 364 5.66 15.48 -2.92
C GLU A 364 6.67 15.01 -1.87
N TRP A 365 6.35 15.18 -0.57
CA TRP A 365 7.21 14.72 0.52
C TRP A 365 7.35 13.20 0.51
N LEU A 366 6.26 12.46 0.35
CA LEU A 366 6.27 11.00 0.35
C LEU A 366 7.08 10.46 -0.84
N ALA A 367 6.89 11.04 -2.04
CA ALA A 367 7.66 10.68 -3.22
C ALA A 367 9.18 10.92 -3.01
N GLN A 368 9.56 12.06 -2.44
CA GLN A 368 10.97 12.33 -2.14
C GLN A 368 11.53 11.34 -1.10
N TYR A 369 10.77 11.09 -0.02
CA TYR A 369 11.17 10.13 1.02
C TYR A 369 11.41 8.73 0.44
N LEU A 370 10.52 8.24 -0.41
CA LEU A 370 10.65 6.93 -1.06
C LEU A 370 11.88 6.85 -1.97
N LYS A 371 12.17 7.92 -2.74
CA LYS A 371 13.37 8.01 -3.59
C LYS A 371 14.65 7.98 -2.76
N ASP A 372 14.70 8.71 -1.66
CA ASP A 372 15.87 8.74 -0.76
C ASP A 372 16.15 7.37 -0.14
N GLN A 373 15.10 6.58 0.13
CA GLN A 373 15.24 5.20 0.60
C GLN A 373 15.70 4.22 -0.51
N GLY A 374 15.54 4.57 -1.79
CA GLY A 374 16.01 3.78 -2.93
C GLY A 374 17.45 4.09 -3.38
N SER A 375 17.93 5.31 -3.12
CA SER A 375 19.20 5.84 -3.64
C SER A 375 20.44 5.53 -2.80
N SER A 376 20.29 4.87 -1.63
CA SER A 376 21.43 4.46 -0.80
C SER A 376 22.25 3.36 -1.48
N THR A 377 23.15 3.78 -2.37
CA THR A 377 24.32 3.04 -2.82
C THR A 377 25.20 2.78 -1.60
N SER A 378 25.10 1.57 -1.06
CA SER A 378 26.08 1.04 -0.12
C SER A 378 27.45 1.04 -0.80
N ASP A 379 28.33 1.95 -0.40
CA ASP A 379 29.81 1.81 -0.38
C ASP A 379 30.55 3.03 0.22
N GLY A 380 29.84 3.94 0.90
CA GLY A 380 30.47 4.96 1.75
C GLY A 380 30.42 4.54 3.21
N ASP A 381 31.54 4.06 3.73
CA ASP A 381 31.80 3.83 5.16
C ASP A 381 31.40 5.06 6.00
N LEU A 382 30.19 5.03 6.58
CA LEU A 382 29.72 6.04 7.51
C LEU A 382 30.28 5.72 8.90
N THR A 383 31.60 5.86 9.06
CA THR A 383 32.13 6.23 10.38
C THR A 383 31.44 7.53 10.83
N PRO A 384 30.74 7.56 11.97
CA PRO A 384 30.05 8.77 12.42
C PRO A 384 31.11 9.82 12.82
N THR A 385 31.37 10.81 11.99
CA THR A 385 32.37 11.86 12.27
C THR A 385 31.90 12.94 13.24
N LYS A 386 30.86 12.69 14.04
CA LYS A 386 30.54 13.52 15.21
C LYS A 386 29.66 12.75 16.18
N LYS A 387 30.22 12.41 17.35
CA LYS A 387 29.41 12.16 18.56
C LYS A 387 28.50 13.37 18.77
N PRO A 388 27.18 13.19 18.96
CA PRO A 388 26.33 14.29 19.37
C PRO A 388 26.87 14.87 20.69
N ALA A 389 26.97 16.20 20.76
CA ALA A 389 27.37 16.88 21.98
C ALA A 389 26.33 16.61 23.06
N CYS A 390 26.76 16.10 24.21
CA CYS A 390 25.93 16.05 25.41
C CYS A 390 25.50 17.47 25.77
N ILE A 391 24.19 17.72 25.81
CA ILE A 391 23.63 18.99 26.29
C ILE A 391 23.61 18.92 27.84
N PRO A 392 24.25 19.85 28.59
CA PRO A 392 24.56 19.61 30.00
C PRO A 392 23.41 19.69 31.02
N ASN A 393 22.14 19.83 30.62
CA ASN A 393 21.07 20.20 31.56
C ASN A 393 19.84 19.28 31.59
N TRP A 394 19.93 18.06 31.07
CA TRP A 394 18.84 17.07 31.16
C TRP A 394 19.32 15.84 31.91
N CYS A 395 19.51 15.99 33.22
CA CYS A 395 19.67 14.90 34.18
C CYS A 395 18.91 15.28 35.45
N VAL A 396 17.59 15.13 35.41
CA VAL A 396 16.77 14.99 36.61
C VAL A 396 15.80 13.86 36.29
N ILE A 397 16.27 12.64 36.54
CA ILE A 397 15.53 11.44 36.95
C ILE A 397 16.65 10.43 37.20
N GLU A 398 16.92 10.15 38.49
CA GLU A 398 17.70 8.99 38.91
C GLU A 398 16.92 7.74 38.44
N ASP A 399 17.63 6.76 37.88
CA ASP A 399 17.15 5.48 37.33
C ASP A 399 16.79 5.43 35.82
N SER A 400 17.73 5.82 34.94
CA SER A 400 17.80 5.26 33.58
C SER A 400 19.23 4.96 33.12
N PRO A 401 19.51 3.75 32.58
CA PRO A 401 20.85 3.28 32.28
C PRO A 401 21.28 3.71 30.87
N CYS A 402 21.72 4.96 30.73
CA CYS A 402 22.37 5.45 29.51
C CYS A 402 23.86 5.69 29.78
N CYS A 403 24.61 4.61 30.02
CA CYS A 403 26.07 4.46 29.82
C CYS A 403 26.53 3.18 30.54
N PHE A 404 26.57 2.04 29.85
CA PHE A 404 27.33 0.88 30.32
C PHE A 404 28.45 0.59 29.33
N ASP A 405 29.66 0.95 29.73
CA ASP A 405 30.93 0.49 29.18
C ASP A 405 31.40 -0.68 30.07
N PRO A 406 31.74 -1.87 29.54
CA PRO A 406 31.98 -3.04 30.36
C PRO A 406 33.44 -3.09 30.84
N MET A 407 33.79 -2.27 31.83
CA MET A 407 35.01 -2.46 32.63
C MET A 407 34.80 -1.90 34.04
N CYS A 408 34.17 -2.69 34.90
CA CYS A 408 34.39 -2.64 36.35
C CYS A 408 33.88 -3.93 36.99
N ILE A 409 34.81 -4.83 37.26
CA ILE A 409 34.62 -5.97 38.17
C ILE A 409 35.00 -5.48 39.58
N PHE A 410 34.26 -5.98 40.58
CA PHE A 410 34.61 -6.22 41.99
C PHE A 410 34.03 -5.30 43.10
N LEU A 411 33.38 -6.02 44.05
CA LEU A 411 33.14 -5.80 45.48
C LEU A 411 31.93 -4.95 45.94
N GLY A 412 31.06 -5.59 46.74
CA GLY A 412 30.48 -4.92 47.90
C GLY A 412 29.04 -5.28 48.24
N SER A 413 28.85 -6.24 49.13
CA SER A 413 27.63 -6.48 49.92
C SER A 413 27.20 -5.24 50.72
N PHE A 414 25.88 -5.06 50.94
CA PHE A 414 25.18 -4.73 52.20
C PHE A 414 23.78 -4.18 51.88
N GLY A 415 22.75 -4.71 52.54
CA GLY A 415 21.36 -4.25 52.37
C GLY A 415 21.03 -3.00 53.18
N TYR A 416 19.87 -2.39 52.90
CA TYR A 416 18.98 -1.75 53.88
C TYR A 416 17.64 -1.37 53.23
N ASN A 417 16.56 -1.53 54.00
CA ASN A 417 15.22 -0.97 53.81
C ASN A 417 15.26 0.57 53.79
N ALA A 418 14.37 1.20 53.01
CA ALA A 418 13.64 2.40 53.45
C ALA A 418 12.39 2.68 52.61
N ASP A 419 11.25 2.65 53.31
CA ASP A 419 10.00 3.33 52.96
C ASP A 419 10.18 4.84 52.75
N ARG A 420 9.18 5.42 52.04
CA ARG A 420 8.81 6.84 51.90
C ARG A 420 9.53 7.62 50.80
N CYS A 421 8.76 7.98 49.77
CA CYS A 421 8.59 9.39 49.41
C CYS A 421 7.26 9.59 48.68
N SER A 422 6.30 10.15 49.41
CA SER A 422 5.16 10.89 48.89
C SER A 422 5.64 12.29 48.47
N ARG A 423 5.45 12.67 47.21
CA ARG A 423 4.87 13.94 46.75
C ARG A 423 4.82 13.99 45.24
#